data_AF-A0A6N2CMJ4-F1
#
_entry.id   AF-A0A6N2CMJ4-F1
#
_cell.length_a   1.000
_cell.length_b   1.000
_cell.length_c   1.000
_cell.angle_alpha   90.00
_cell.angle_beta   90.00
_cell.angle_gamma   90.00
#
_symmetry.space_group_name_H-M   'P 1'
#
loop_
_entity.id
_entity.type
_entity.pdbx_description
1 polymer ?
#
loop_
_entity_poly.entity_id
_entity_poly.type
_entity_poly.pdbx_seq_one_letter_code
_entity_poly.pdbx_strand_id
1 'polypeptide(L)'
;MPTSKAADQTPGKLDIRVEYGVALELKDGVKLSADIYHPPGKARAPVLLMRQPYGKEIASTVVYAQPEYFARRGFLVVIQDVRGRGASEGEFYAFRNEDSDGLASIEWAAGLAGSNGKVCMYGFSYQAYTQLAVLGEAPSALVAIAPHMVAADLYNGWFYSHQGMLQLSSTLAWGNQLLREDTWRRGLESEAAALEAAWTNVASLFRTLPVQGCEPLTLPNLPSYVRDWLTHVNYDAYWAEIDRTADLAASPLPVFHLTGYYDYYASGSCGAYACRSKEQKAKDFFVLGPWKHIPWERWHGDFDFGSSARPDTDALLCEWLEAQLNPKRTSKLMGARYFLMGANKWQTAPSWPPPEAAETSFYLRSDGAANSCFGDGKLTRESALGAPDNFVYDPEVPTLAPGGNQPVWGPVDLLPQQQG
;
A
#
# COMPACT_ATOMS: atom_id res chain seq x y z
N MET A 1 -56.26 13.60 -25.96
CA MET A 1 -55.79 13.41 -24.57
C MET A 1 -54.50 12.63 -24.62
N PRO A 2 -53.34 13.21 -24.27
CA PRO A 2 -52.18 12.43 -23.88
C PRO A 2 -52.18 12.25 -22.37
N THR A 3 -52.15 11.00 -21.95
CA THR A 3 -52.05 10.55 -20.56
C THR A 3 -50.69 10.90 -19.96
N SER A 4 -50.76 11.59 -18.82
CA SER A 4 -49.79 11.69 -17.72
C SER A 4 -48.70 10.60 -17.73
N LYS A 5 -47.44 11.00 -17.90
CA LYS A 5 -46.29 10.24 -17.40
C LYS A 5 -45.95 10.75 -16.01
N ALA A 6 -46.04 9.85 -15.03
CA ALA A 6 -45.55 10.06 -13.68
C ALA A 6 -44.09 10.51 -13.71
N ALA A 7 -43.78 11.53 -12.90
CA ALA A 7 -42.43 12.00 -12.68
C ALA A 7 -41.61 10.89 -12.01
N ASP A 8 -40.61 10.39 -12.74
CA ASP A 8 -39.57 9.52 -12.22
C ASP A 8 -38.66 10.38 -11.33
N GLN A 9 -38.79 10.24 -10.01
CA GLN A 9 -37.93 10.88 -9.04
C GLN A 9 -36.62 10.10 -8.94
N THR A 10 -35.74 10.28 -9.91
CA THR A 10 -34.32 9.95 -9.75
C THR A 10 -33.74 10.89 -8.68
N PRO A 11 -33.08 10.42 -7.61
CA PRO A 11 -32.40 11.29 -6.66
C PRO A 11 -31.42 12.17 -7.42
N GLY A 12 -31.60 13.49 -7.34
CA GLY A 12 -30.85 14.45 -8.14
C GLY A 12 -29.34 14.25 -8.01
N LYS A 13 -28.62 14.34 -9.14
CA LYS A 13 -27.18 14.61 -9.18
C LYS A 13 -26.91 15.82 -8.28
N LEU A 14 -26.42 15.59 -7.08
CA LEU A 14 -25.83 16.67 -6.30
C LEU A 14 -24.51 17.02 -6.99
N ASP A 15 -24.49 18.18 -7.66
CA ASP A 15 -23.29 18.72 -8.28
C ASP A 15 -22.23 18.95 -7.19
N ILE A 16 -21.07 18.34 -7.40
CA ILE A 16 -19.89 18.52 -6.55
C ILE A 16 -19.11 19.68 -7.15
N ARG A 17 -18.71 20.62 -6.30
CA ARG A 17 -17.78 21.68 -6.72
C ARG A 17 -16.35 21.18 -6.55
N VAL A 18 -15.53 21.34 -7.59
CA VAL A 18 -14.11 20.99 -7.56
C VAL A 18 -13.27 22.24 -7.80
N GLU A 19 -12.25 22.44 -6.96
CA GLU A 19 -11.22 23.47 -7.13
C GLU A 19 -9.92 22.76 -7.52
N TYR A 20 -9.39 23.06 -8.70
CA TYR A 20 -8.20 22.39 -9.24
C TYR A 20 -6.94 23.22 -9.01
N GLY A 21 -5.82 22.54 -8.75
CA GLY A 21 -4.50 23.17 -8.70
C GLY A 21 -4.32 24.18 -7.56
N VAL A 22 -5.06 24.02 -6.46
CA VAL A 22 -4.94 24.86 -5.28
C VAL A 22 -3.57 24.62 -4.63
N ALA A 23 -2.80 25.69 -4.42
CA ALA A 23 -1.44 25.61 -3.92
C ALA A 23 -1.39 25.72 -2.39
N LEU A 24 -0.67 24.80 -1.76
CA LEU A 24 -0.08 24.97 -0.43
C LEU A 24 1.35 25.47 -0.60
N GLU A 25 1.65 26.67 -0.11
CA GLU A 25 3.03 27.18 -0.05
C GLU A 25 3.69 26.75 1.26
N LEU A 26 4.79 26.01 1.16
CA LEU A 26 5.58 25.51 2.27
C LEU A 26 6.54 26.59 2.80
N LYS A 27 7.14 26.34 3.98
CA LYS A 27 8.06 27.29 4.63
C LYS A 27 9.31 27.61 3.80
N ASP A 28 9.74 26.67 2.96
CA ASP A 28 10.87 26.81 2.05
C ASP A 28 10.49 27.43 0.69
N GLY A 29 9.23 27.83 0.52
CA GLY A 29 8.68 28.45 -0.69
C GLY A 29 8.19 27.47 -1.74
N VAL A 30 8.38 26.16 -1.56
CA VAL A 30 7.87 25.14 -2.50
C VAL A 30 6.36 25.07 -2.44
N LYS A 31 5.71 25.02 -3.61
CA LYS A 31 4.26 24.89 -3.71
C LYS A 31 3.83 23.47 -4.02
N LEU A 32 3.02 22.90 -3.13
CA LEU A 32 2.34 21.62 -3.36
C LEU A 32 0.96 21.87 -3.97
N SER A 33 0.66 21.19 -5.08
CA SER A 33 -0.59 21.31 -5.82
C SER A 33 -1.61 20.29 -5.34
N ALA A 34 -2.84 20.74 -5.11
CA ALA A 34 -3.94 19.88 -4.69
C ALA A 34 -5.25 20.20 -5.41
N ASP A 35 -6.07 19.17 -5.60
CA ASP A 35 -7.46 19.30 -6.04
C ASP A 35 -8.39 19.09 -4.84
N ILE A 36 -9.41 19.96 -4.71
CA ILE A 36 -10.33 20.00 -3.57
C ILE A 36 -11.76 19.74 -4.04
N TYR A 37 -12.37 18.68 -3.52
CA TYR A 37 -13.73 18.26 -3.85
C TYR A 37 -14.67 18.58 -2.69
N HIS A 38 -15.60 19.50 -2.92
CA HIS A 38 -16.50 20.00 -1.89
C HIS A 38 -17.76 19.15 -1.77
N PRO A 39 -18.14 18.74 -0.54
CA PRO A 39 -19.35 17.96 -0.33
C PRO A 39 -20.59 18.80 -0.60
N PRO A 40 -21.61 18.25 -1.27
CA PRO A 40 -22.84 18.98 -1.54
C PRO A 40 -23.63 19.24 -0.25
N GLY A 41 -24.18 20.45 -0.11
CA GLY A 41 -25.10 20.80 0.98
C GLY A 41 -24.46 20.91 2.38
N LYS A 42 -23.13 20.81 2.52
CA LYS A 42 -22.44 21.00 3.80
C LYS A 42 -21.61 22.28 3.81
N ALA A 43 -21.90 23.17 4.77
CA ALA A 43 -21.11 24.38 4.97
C ALA A 43 -19.72 24.11 5.54
N ARG A 44 -19.58 23.11 6.43
CA ARG A 44 -18.31 22.63 6.97
C ARG A 44 -18.30 21.11 7.07
N ALA A 45 -17.20 20.48 6.66
CA ALA A 45 -17.04 19.04 6.62
C ALA A 45 -15.65 18.61 7.13
N PRO A 46 -15.51 17.38 7.65
CA PRO A 46 -14.20 16.81 7.91
C PRO A 46 -13.45 16.61 6.60
N VAL A 47 -12.13 16.79 6.64
CA VAL A 47 -11.24 16.60 5.50
C VAL A 47 -10.87 15.14 5.37
N LEU A 48 -10.87 14.64 4.14
CA LEU A 48 -10.26 13.37 3.76
C LEU A 48 -9.08 13.66 2.83
N LEU A 49 -7.86 13.52 3.35
CA LEU A 49 -6.61 13.88 2.67
C LEU A 49 -5.92 12.63 2.11
N MET A 50 -5.55 12.68 0.83
CA MET A 50 -4.63 11.73 0.19
C MET A 50 -3.46 12.50 -0.40
N ARG A 51 -2.24 12.05 -0.08
CA ARG A 51 -1.00 12.57 -0.66
C ARG A 51 -0.38 11.49 -1.54
N GLN A 52 0.04 11.82 -2.76
CA GLN A 52 0.52 10.82 -3.72
C GLN A 52 1.63 11.30 -4.66
N PRO A 53 2.47 10.38 -5.19
CA PRO A 53 3.55 10.71 -6.11
C PRO A 53 3.25 10.38 -7.58
N TYR A 54 2.00 10.06 -7.96
CA TYR A 54 1.71 9.53 -9.30
C TYR A 54 0.89 10.48 -10.19
N GLY A 55 0.65 11.71 -9.74
CA GLY A 55 -0.25 12.66 -10.37
C GLY A 55 -1.68 12.56 -9.83
N LYS A 56 -2.19 13.65 -9.27
CA LYS A 56 -3.54 13.74 -8.70
C LYS A 56 -4.68 13.42 -9.67
N GLU A 57 -4.45 13.54 -10.97
CA GLU A 57 -5.40 13.16 -12.02
C GLU A 57 -5.71 11.64 -12.04
N ILE A 58 -4.78 10.80 -11.55
CA ILE A 58 -4.95 9.36 -11.50
C ILE A 58 -5.35 8.83 -10.12
N ALA A 59 -5.76 9.71 -9.19
CA ALA A 59 -6.16 9.35 -7.82
C ALA A 59 -7.26 8.28 -7.72
N SER A 60 -7.85 7.90 -8.85
CA SER A 60 -9.09 7.17 -8.96
C SER A 60 -9.07 5.99 -9.92
N THR A 61 -7.89 5.59 -10.42
CA THR A 61 -7.80 4.65 -11.56
C THR A 61 -7.44 3.23 -11.16
N VAL A 62 -7.18 2.94 -9.88
CA VAL A 62 -6.53 1.69 -9.49
C VAL A 62 -7.32 0.84 -8.48
N VAL A 63 -7.61 1.36 -7.28
CA VAL A 63 -8.26 0.57 -6.20
C VAL A 63 -9.32 1.31 -5.38
N TYR A 64 -9.23 2.63 -5.24
CA TYR A 64 -10.23 3.43 -4.53
C TYR A 64 -11.26 4.03 -5.51
N ALA A 65 -12.45 4.32 -4.99
CA ALA A 65 -13.42 5.13 -5.69
C ALA A 65 -12.88 6.53 -6.03
N GLN A 66 -13.49 7.18 -7.03
CA GLN A 66 -13.22 8.57 -7.39
C GLN A 66 -13.42 9.52 -6.19
N PRO A 67 -12.64 10.61 -6.05
CA PRO A 67 -12.80 11.58 -4.96
C PRO A 67 -14.25 12.08 -4.77
N GLU A 68 -15.02 12.19 -5.84
CA GLU A 68 -16.44 12.54 -5.85
C GLU A 68 -17.31 11.59 -5.04
N TYR A 69 -16.96 10.31 -4.96
CA TYR A 69 -17.65 9.32 -4.12
C TYR A 69 -17.57 9.72 -2.65
N PHE A 70 -16.36 10.03 -2.17
CA PHE A 70 -16.15 10.46 -0.79
C PHE A 70 -16.75 11.84 -0.52
N ALA A 71 -16.67 12.77 -1.48
CA ALA A 71 -17.29 14.08 -1.35
C ALA A 71 -18.82 13.98 -1.23
N ARG A 72 -19.49 13.10 -1.99
CA ARG A 72 -20.93 12.81 -1.86
C ARG A 72 -21.31 12.22 -0.51
N ARG A 73 -20.37 11.54 0.17
CA ARG A 73 -20.54 11.06 1.55
C ARG A 73 -20.28 12.14 2.60
N GLY A 74 -19.97 13.36 2.15
CA GLY A 74 -19.95 14.52 3.01
C GLY A 74 -18.59 14.83 3.62
N PHE A 75 -17.51 14.38 2.97
CA PHE A 75 -16.12 14.76 3.25
C PHE A 75 -15.69 15.92 2.34
N LEU A 76 -14.82 16.80 2.84
CA LEU A 76 -14.03 17.69 1.99
C LEU A 76 -12.80 16.90 1.54
N VAL A 77 -12.76 16.47 0.28
CA VAL A 77 -11.69 15.56 -0.18
C VAL A 77 -10.56 16.39 -0.77
N VAL A 78 -9.34 16.12 -0.35
CA VAL A 78 -8.13 16.82 -0.80
C VAL A 78 -7.17 15.78 -1.37
N ILE A 79 -6.88 15.88 -2.66
CA ILE A 79 -5.90 15.04 -3.34
C ILE A 79 -4.69 15.89 -3.68
N GLN A 80 -3.54 15.59 -3.10
CA GLN A 80 -2.33 16.40 -3.22
C GLN A 80 -1.20 15.61 -3.90
N ASP A 81 -0.56 16.26 -4.87
CA ASP A 81 0.72 15.80 -5.42
C ASP A 81 1.84 16.08 -4.38
N VAL A 82 2.64 15.07 -4.02
CA VAL A 82 3.79 15.29 -3.14
C VAL A 82 4.88 16.11 -3.85
N ARG A 83 5.82 16.64 -3.08
CA ARG A 83 6.95 17.44 -3.58
C ARG A 83 7.64 16.78 -4.77
N GLY A 84 7.88 17.57 -5.82
CA GLY A 84 8.53 17.11 -7.04
C GLY A 84 7.73 16.10 -7.87
N ARG A 85 6.44 15.88 -7.58
CA ARG A 85 5.54 14.99 -8.37
C ARG A 85 4.35 15.73 -8.94
N GLY A 86 3.79 15.21 -10.03
CA GLY A 86 2.66 15.82 -10.73
C GLY A 86 2.83 17.33 -10.96
N ALA A 87 1.90 18.15 -10.46
CA ALA A 87 1.95 19.61 -10.59
C ALA A 87 2.65 20.32 -9.41
N SER A 88 3.13 19.58 -8.40
CA SER A 88 3.87 20.16 -7.28
C SER A 88 5.29 20.54 -7.67
N GLU A 89 5.78 21.64 -7.10
CA GLU A 89 7.16 22.12 -7.26
C GLU A 89 8.14 21.29 -6.40
N GLY A 90 9.43 21.65 -6.48
CA GLY A 90 10.51 21.03 -5.71
C GLY A 90 11.07 19.77 -6.35
N GLU A 91 11.91 19.07 -5.59
CA GLU A 91 12.60 17.85 -6.02
C GLU A 91 12.06 16.65 -5.27
N PHE A 92 11.76 15.57 -6.00
CA PHE A 92 11.27 14.35 -5.38
C PHE A 92 12.43 13.50 -4.88
N TYR A 93 12.34 13.11 -3.62
CA TYR A 93 13.08 11.98 -3.08
C TYR A 93 12.09 11.11 -2.30
N ALA A 94 11.92 9.87 -2.74
CA ALA A 94 10.96 8.95 -2.15
C ALA A 94 11.08 8.88 -0.62
N PHE A 95 9.96 9.12 0.09
CA PHE A 95 9.79 8.98 1.52
C PHE A 95 10.50 10.01 2.43
N ARG A 96 11.28 10.95 1.89
CA ARG A 96 12.14 11.85 2.69
C ARG A 96 11.47 13.12 3.18
N ASN A 97 10.51 13.66 2.42
CA ASN A 97 9.82 14.90 2.79
C ASN A 97 8.40 14.67 3.31
N GLU A 98 7.99 13.40 3.44
CA GLU A 98 6.61 13.03 3.73
C GLU A 98 6.16 13.40 5.15
N ASP A 99 7.11 13.62 6.06
CA ASP A 99 6.88 14.09 7.42
C ASP A 99 6.49 15.58 7.44
N SER A 100 7.44 16.46 7.15
CA SER A 100 7.33 17.92 7.23
C SER A 100 6.30 18.47 6.23
N ASP A 101 6.32 18.01 4.99
CA ASP A 101 5.32 18.41 3.99
C ASP A 101 3.94 17.84 4.35
N GLY A 102 3.88 16.63 4.92
CA GLY A 102 2.65 16.00 5.39
C GLY A 102 1.99 16.79 6.53
N LEU A 103 2.79 17.22 7.51
CA LEU A 103 2.33 18.04 8.64
C LEU A 103 1.78 19.39 8.18
N ALA A 104 2.53 20.08 7.30
CA ALA A 104 2.06 21.34 6.70
C ALA A 104 0.76 21.13 5.92
N SER A 105 0.63 20.00 5.22
CA SER A 105 -0.58 19.66 4.46
C SER A 105 -1.79 19.39 5.34
N ILE A 106 -1.61 18.74 6.49
CA ILE A 106 -2.67 18.52 7.47
C ILE A 106 -3.16 19.84 8.05
N GLU A 107 -2.24 20.72 8.48
CA GLU A 107 -2.59 22.03 9.04
C GLU A 107 -3.29 22.91 8.01
N TRP A 108 -2.75 22.98 6.79
CA TRP A 108 -3.35 23.71 5.68
C TRP A 108 -4.75 23.19 5.35
N ALA A 109 -4.91 21.87 5.21
CA ALA A 109 -6.19 21.28 4.87
C ALA A 109 -7.24 21.49 5.98
N ALA A 110 -6.82 21.44 7.25
CA ALA A 110 -7.68 21.78 8.39
C ALA A 110 -8.19 23.23 8.35
N GLY A 111 -7.41 24.15 7.77
CA GLY A 111 -7.74 25.57 7.62
C GLY A 111 -8.55 25.94 6.37
N LEU A 112 -8.75 25.01 5.42
CA LEU A 112 -9.45 25.28 4.16
C LEU A 112 -10.89 25.77 4.38
N ALA A 113 -11.36 26.62 3.45
CA ALA A 113 -12.76 27.00 3.39
C ALA A 113 -13.64 25.74 3.21
N GLY A 114 -14.62 25.57 4.10
CA GLY A 114 -15.46 24.37 4.14
C GLY A 114 -14.90 23.22 4.99
N SER A 115 -13.70 23.36 5.57
CA SER A 115 -13.19 22.42 6.56
C SER A 115 -13.79 22.68 7.95
N ASN A 116 -14.07 21.62 8.70
CA ASN A 116 -14.43 21.71 10.12
C ASN A 116 -13.21 21.64 11.07
N GLY A 117 -11.99 21.59 10.52
CA GLY A 117 -10.73 21.51 11.28
C GLY A 117 -10.28 20.09 11.63
N LYS A 118 -11.08 19.05 11.30
CA LYS A 118 -10.69 17.65 11.50
C LYS A 118 -10.23 17.05 10.17
N VAL A 119 -9.11 16.33 10.20
CA VAL A 119 -8.51 15.68 9.05
C VAL A 119 -8.41 14.18 9.32
N CYS A 120 -8.77 13.37 8.33
CA CYS A 120 -8.42 11.96 8.23
C CYS A 120 -7.58 11.75 6.99
N MET A 121 -6.63 10.82 7.05
CA MET A 121 -5.85 10.43 5.87
C MET A 121 -6.22 9.04 5.40
N TYR A 122 -6.11 8.81 4.10
CA TYR A 122 -6.34 7.52 3.47
C TYR A 122 -5.48 7.34 2.21
N GLY A 123 -5.40 6.11 1.73
CA GLY A 123 -4.59 5.74 0.58
C GLY A 123 -3.98 4.36 0.75
N PHE A 124 -3.31 3.89 -0.28
CA PHE A 124 -2.60 2.61 -0.25
C PHE A 124 -1.16 2.75 -0.74
N SER A 125 -0.29 1.79 -0.44
CA SER A 125 1.11 1.78 -0.91
C SER A 125 1.85 3.05 -0.46
N TYR A 126 2.46 3.82 -1.37
CA TYR A 126 3.10 5.10 -1.03
C TYR A 126 2.15 6.06 -0.33
N GLN A 127 0.89 6.16 -0.78
CA GLN A 127 -0.11 7.05 -0.17
C GLN A 127 -0.34 6.67 1.29
N ALA A 128 -0.30 5.38 1.61
CA ALA A 128 -0.39 4.87 2.97
C ALA A 128 0.85 5.22 3.80
N TYR A 129 2.05 5.17 3.23
CA TYR A 129 3.27 5.60 3.92
C TYR A 129 3.20 7.09 4.32
N THR A 130 2.64 7.96 3.46
CA THR A 130 2.50 9.40 3.81
C THR A 130 1.67 9.63 5.08
N GLN A 131 0.82 8.67 5.46
CA GLN A 131 0.02 8.73 6.70
C GLN A 131 0.84 8.31 7.92
N LEU A 132 1.80 7.41 7.74
CA LEU A 132 2.70 6.95 8.80
C LEU A 132 3.80 7.99 9.09
N ALA A 133 4.28 8.68 8.05
CA ALA A 133 5.37 9.65 8.14
C ALA A 133 5.06 10.84 9.09
N VAL A 134 3.79 11.18 9.29
CA VAL A 134 3.37 12.31 10.14
C VAL A 134 3.12 11.94 11.61
N LEU A 135 3.22 10.64 11.97
CA LEU A 135 2.81 10.16 13.29
C LEU A 135 3.72 10.62 14.43
N GLY A 136 5.02 10.83 14.16
CA GLY A 136 6.00 11.25 15.17
C GLY A 136 5.67 12.58 15.84
N GLU A 137 4.98 13.49 15.13
CA GLU A 137 4.64 14.83 15.62
C GLU A 137 3.20 14.95 16.16
N ALA A 138 2.39 13.88 16.06
CA ALA A 138 1.01 13.82 16.56
C ALA A 138 0.15 15.08 16.25
N PRO A 139 -0.05 15.43 14.96
CA PRO A 139 -0.73 16.67 14.57
C PRO A 139 -2.18 16.73 15.11
N SER A 140 -2.49 17.83 15.80
CA SER A 140 -3.77 17.98 16.53
C SER A 140 -5.04 17.89 15.67
N ALA A 141 -4.95 18.24 14.39
CA ALA A 141 -6.06 18.15 13.45
C ALA A 141 -6.31 16.73 12.94
N LEU A 142 -5.34 15.82 13.04
CA LEU A 142 -5.43 14.45 12.53
C LEU A 142 -6.23 13.57 13.51
N VAL A 143 -7.34 13.02 13.03
CA VAL A 143 -8.28 12.24 13.85
C VAL A 143 -8.10 10.74 13.66
N ALA A 144 -7.79 10.29 12.44
CA ALA A 144 -7.62 8.88 12.10
C ALA A 144 -6.83 8.72 10.80
N ILE A 145 -6.19 7.56 10.63
CA ILE A 145 -5.47 7.17 9.42
C ILE A 145 -5.97 5.80 8.93
N ALA A 146 -5.92 5.59 7.61
CA ALA A 146 -6.24 4.33 6.95
C ALA A 146 -5.09 3.90 6.01
N PRO A 147 -3.94 3.47 6.57
CA PRO A 147 -2.79 3.02 5.79
C PRO A 147 -3.02 1.59 5.26
N HIS A 148 -3.37 1.48 3.98
CA HIS A 148 -3.59 0.20 3.34
C HIS A 148 -2.34 -0.27 2.57
N MET A 149 -2.00 -1.56 2.64
CA MET A 149 -0.90 -2.23 1.91
C MET A 149 0.42 -1.47 2.02
N VAL A 150 0.92 -1.35 3.24
CA VAL A 150 2.18 -0.66 3.54
C VAL A 150 2.87 -1.30 4.74
N ALA A 151 4.18 -1.12 4.83
CA ALA A 151 4.96 -1.43 6.03
C ALA A 151 5.35 -0.14 6.76
N ALA A 152 5.34 -0.16 8.09
CA ALA A 152 5.92 0.93 8.89
C ALA A 152 7.45 0.89 8.85
N ASP A 153 8.03 -0.31 8.80
CA ASP A 153 9.43 -0.58 8.48
C ASP A 153 9.54 -0.98 7.01
N LEU A 154 9.90 0.00 6.15
CA LEU A 154 10.04 -0.24 4.72
C LEU A 154 11.23 -1.14 4.36
N TYR A 155 12.26 -1.22 5.22
CA TYR A 155 13.41 -2.08 4.97
C TYR A 155 13.00 -3.53 5.11
N ASN A 156 12.51 -3.98 6.27
CA ASN A 156 12.20 -5.40 6.48
C ASN A 156 10.83 -5.81 5.94
N GLY A 157 9.92 -4.85 5.81
CA GLY A 157 8.54 -5.08 5.38
C GLY A 157 8.31 -4.97 3.88
N TRP A 158 9.33 -4.55 3.10
CA TRP A 158 9.25 -4.50 1.64
C TRP A 158 10.59 -4.56 0.92
N PHE A 159 11.44 -3.53 0.99
CA PHE A 159 12.63 -3.43 0.12
C PHE A 159 13.52 -4.65 0.30
N TYR A 160 13.73 -5.03 1.54
CA TYR A 160 14.42 -6.23 1.95
C TYR A 160 13.45 -7.09 2.76
N SER A 161 13.70 -8.39 2.83
CA SER A 161 13.04 -9.23 3.84
C SER A 161 13.78 -9.09 5.17
N HIS A 162 13.17 -9.55 6.27
CA HIS A 162 13.82 -9.71 7.58
C HIS A 162 15.16 -10.49 7.54
N GLN A 163 15.45 -11.19 6.44
CA GLN A 163 16.68 -11.96 6.22
C GLN A 163 17.67 -11.25 5.28
N GLY A 164 17.43 -9.97 4.94
CA GLY A 164 18.32 -9.16 4.09
C GLY A 164 18.23 -9.47 2.59
N MET A 165 17.19 -10.18 2.13
CA MET A 165 16.98 -10.44 0.69
C MET A 165 16.20 -9.30 0.04
N LEU A 166 16.77 -8.66 -0.98
CA LEU A 166 16.13 -7.61 -1.77
C LEU A 166 14.89 -8.15 -2.52
N GLN A 167 13.74 -7.48 -2.41
CA GLN A 167 12.54 -7.75 -3.22
C GLN A 167 12.68 -7.16 -4.64
N LEU A 168 13.68 -7.68 -5.37
CA LEU A 168 14.25 -7.15 -6.61
C LEU A 168 13.21 -6.70 -7.64
N SER A 169 12.24 -7.57 -7.92
CA SER A 169 11.24 -7.34 -8.96
C SER A 169 10.42 -6.09 -8.70
N SER A 170 9.86 -5.98 -7.50
CA SER A 170 9.01 -4.87 -7.07
C SER A 170 9.80 -3.58 -6.91
N THR A 171 11.01 -3.67 -6.34
CA THR A 171 11.88 -2.51 -6.11
C THR A 171 12.32 -1.86 -7.42
N LEU A 172 12.83 -2.66 -8.36
CA LEU A 172 13.33 -2.13 -9.64
C LEU A 172 12.19 -1.70 -10.58
N ALA A 173 11.06 -2.43 -10.60
CA ALA A 173 9.90 -2.02 -11.39
C ALA A 173 9.34 -0.68 -10.92
N TRP A 174 9.21 -0.48 -9.61
CA TRP A 174 8.73 0.78 -9.04
C TRP A 174 9.77 1.91 -9.20
N GLY A 175 11.05 1.62 -8.99
CA GLY A 175 12.13 2.57 -9.28
C GLY A 175 12.11 3.05 -10.72
N ASN A 176 11.92 2.15 -11.70
CA ASN A 176 11.77 2.50 -13.10
C ASN A 176 10.55 3.41 -13.33
N GLN A 177 9.40 3.07 -12.75
CA GLN A 177 8.18 3.88 -12.87
C GLN A 177 8.42 5.32 -12.38
N LEU A 178 9.04 5.50 -11.21
CA LEU A 178 9.30 6.83 -10.64
C LEU A 178 10.31 7.63 -11.47
N LEU A 179 11.39 6.99 -11.90
CA LEU A 179 12.45 7.63 -12.67
C LEU A 179 11.97 8.07 -14.06
N ARG A 180 11.04 7.34 -14.69
CA ARG A 180 10.43 7.76 -15.97
C ARG A 180 9.79 9.14 -15.85
N GLU A 181 8.98 9.36 -14.82
CA GLU A 181 8.39 10.67 -14.56
C GLU A 181 9.47 11.73 -14.26
N ASP A 182 10.50 11.40 -13.46
CA ASP A 182 11.57 12.35 -13.16
C ASP A 182 12.32 12.79 -14.43
N THR A 183 12.62 11.85 -15.33
CA THR A 183 13.31 12.17 -16.59
C THR A 183 12.48 13.08 -17.50
N TRP A 184 11.17 12.84 -17.60
CA TRP A 184 10.28 13.75 -18.34
C TRP A 184 10.24 15.14 -17.72
N ARG A 185 10.10 15.25 -16.39
CA ARG A 185 10.09 16.55 -15.70
C ARG A 185 11.40 17.32 -15.85
N ARG A 186 12.52 16.61 -15.95
CA ARG A 186 13.87 17.18 -16.07
C ARG A 186 14.33 17.38 -17.52
N GLY A 187 13.53 17.00 -18.52
CA GLY A 187 13.89 17.10 -19.93
C GLY A 187 15.05 16.18 -20.33
N LEU A 188 15.24 15.05 -19.63
CA LEU A 188 16.28 14.07 -19.89
C LEU A 188 15.81 13.03 -20.93
N GLU A 189 15.73 13.46 -22.20
CA GLU A 189 15.10 12.67 -23.27
C GLU A 189 15.76 11.29 -23.51
N SER A 190 17.09 11.21 -23.47
CA SER A 190 17.84 9.96 -23.66
C SER A 190 17.57 8.95 -22.56
N GLU A 191 17.57 9.42 -21.31
CA GLU A 191 17.32 8.61 -20.12
C GLU A 191 15.87 8.18 -20.07
N ALA A 192 14.93 9.07 -20.41
CA ALA A 192 13.53 8.73 -20.55
C ALA A 192 13.32 7.60 -21.56
N ALA A 193 13.95 7.69 -22.74
CA ALA A 193 13.87 6.63 -23.76
C ALA A 193 14.45 5.29 -23.25
N ALA A 194 15.56 5.32 -22.50
CA ALA A 194 16.15 4.13 -21.92
C ALA A 194 15.24 3.49 -20.86
N LEU A 195 14.64 4.29 -19.98
CA LEU A 195 13.71 3.82 -18.95
C LEU A 195 12.40 3.29 -19.56
N GLU A 196 11.91 3.89 -20.65
CA GLU A 196 10.79 3.35 -21.44
C GLU A 196 11.12 1.99 -22.04
N ALA A 197 12.30 1.84 -22.65
CA ALA A 197 12.75 0.55 -23.18
C ALA A 197 12.82 -0.51 -22.07
N ALA A 198 13.37 -0.14 -20.90
CA ALA A 198 13.40 -1.01 -19.73
C ALA A 198 11.99 -1.36 -19.21
N TRP A 199 11.02 -0.44 -19.32
CA TRP A 199 9.63 -0.71 -18.94
C TRP A 199 8.97 -1.77 -19.83
N THR A 200 9.27 -1.77 -21.14
CA THR A 200 8.76 -2.79 -22.07
C THR A 200 9.36 -4.19 -21.83
N ASN A 201 10.48 -4.27 -21.12
CA ASN A 201 11.15 -5.52 -20.78
C ASN A 201 11.68 -5.50 -19.34
N VAL A 202 10.79 -5.34 -18.36
CA VAL A 202 11.18 -5.22 -16.94
C VAL A 202 12.03 -6.42 -16.48
N ALA A 203 11.81 -7.60 -17.05
CA ALA A 203 12.58 -8.80 -16.74
C ALA A 203 14.09 -8.66 -17.05
N SER A 204 14.50 -7.77 -17.96
CA SER A 204 15.92 -7.52 -18.23
C SER A 204 16.60 -6.79 -17.06
N LEU A 205 15.88 -5.93 -16.34
CA LEU A 205 16.43 -5.23 -15.17
C LEU A 205 16.89 -6.20 -14.08
N PHE A 206 16.18 -7.33 -13.93
CA PHE A 206 16.45 -8.33 -12.89
C PHE A 206 17.64 -9.23 -13.20
N ARG A 207 18.18 -9.16 -14.42
CA ARG A 207 19.30 -10.00 -14.89
C ARG A 207 20.63 -9.25 -14.94
N THR A 208 20.64 -7.96 -14.63
CA THR A 208 21.87 -7.15 -14.61
C THR A 208 22.65 -7.40 -13.33
N LEU A 209 23.93 -7.76 -13.46
CA LEU A 209 24.87 -7.95 -12.37
C LEU A 209 26.13 -7.09 -12.58
N PRO A 210 26.68 -6.44 -11.54
CA PRO A 210 26.12 -6.32 -10.19
C PRO A 210 24.82 -5.50 -10.19
N VAL A 211 23.85 -5.86 -9.33
CA VAL A 211 22.54 -5.19 -9.27
C VAL A 211 22.69 -3.69 -8.96
N GLN A 212 23.72 -3.30 -8.21
CA GLN A 212 24.04 -1.88 -7.92
C GLN A 212 24.40 -1.05 -9.16
N GLY A 213 24.70 -1.71 -10.30
CA GLY A 213 24.93 -1.08 -11.60
C GLY A 213 23.80 -1.33 -12.60
N CYS A 214 22.56 -1.52 -12.13
CA CYS A 214 21.40 -1.77 -12.99
C CYS A 214 21.03 -0.54 -13.82
N GLU A 215 21.64 -0.40 -15.00
CA GLU A 215 21.23 0.60 -15.98
C GLU A 215 19.85 0.26 -16.59
N PRO A 216 19.03 1.28 -16.92
CA PRO A 216 19.31 2.72 -16.79
C PRO A 216 19.03 3.31 -15.39
N LEU A 217 18.57 2.51 -14.42
CA LEU A 217 18.10 3.00 -13.12
C LEU A 217 19.17 3.69 -12.27
N THR A 218 20.44 3.36 -12.50
CA THR A 218 21.58 3.86 -11.72
C THR A 218 22.41 4.93 -12.43
N LEU A 219 21.95 5.46 -13.58
CA LEU A 219 22.65 6.51 -14.32
C LEU A 219 22.93 7.75 -13.44
N PRO A 220 24.08 8.44 -13.62
CA PRO A 220 24.56 9.47 -12.70
C PRO A 220 23.71 10.75 -12.66
N ASN A 221 23.03 11.08 -13.75
CA ASN A 221 22.15 12.26 -13.87
C ASN A 221 20.72 12.02 -13.38
N LEU A 222 20.38 10.79 -12.99
CA LEU A 222 19.10 10.47 -12.37
C LEU A 222 19.13 10.76 -10.86
N PRO A 223 17.96 11.05 -10.25
CA PRO A 223 17.83 11.04 -8.79
C PRO A 223 18.40 9.77 -8.15
N SER A 224 19.10 9.91 -7.03
CA SER A 224 19.88 8.81 -6.45
C SER A 224 19.04 7.76 -5.73
N TYR A 225 17.76 8.01 -5.42
CA TYR A 225 16.99 7.17 -4.52
C TYR A 225 16.97 5.68 -4.91
N VAL A 226 16.91 5.32 -6.20
CA VAL A 226 16.99 3.90 -6.62
C VAL A 226 18.37 3.32 -6.36
N ARG A 227 19.43 4.10 -6.67
CA ARG A 227 20.80 3.71 -6.37
C ARG A 227 21.00 3.51 -4.88
N ASP A 228 20.45 4.40 -4.07
CA ASP A 228 20.56 4.37 -2.61
C ASP A 228 19.86 3.12 -2.04
N TRP A 229 18.70 2.71 -2.57
CA TRP A 229 18.06 1.44 -2.17
C TRP A 229 18.92 0.21 -2.43
N LEU A 230 19.76 0.24 -3.47
CA LEU A 230 20.62 -0.87 -3.89
C LEU A 230 21.99 -0.86 -3.19
N THR A 231 22.43 0.29 -2.66
CA THR A 231 23.70 0.43 -1.95
C THR A 231 23.54 0.25 -0.45
N HIS A 232 22.43 0.70 0.14
CA HIS A 232 22.09 0.48 1.54
C HIS A 232 21.51 -0.92 1.75
N VAL A 233 22.34 -1.95 1.61
CA VAL A 233 21.92 -3.37 1.68
C VAL A 233 21.61 -3.87 3.11
N ASN A 234 22.07 -3.14 4.13
CA ASN A 234 21.81 -3.43 5.54
C ASN A 234 20.87 -2.39 6.13
N TYR A 235 20.18 -2.74 7.21
CA TYR A 235 19.44 -1.76 8.02
C TYR A 235 20.41 -0.79 8.70
N ASP A 236 20.52 0.43 8.17
CA ASP A 236 21.39 1.48 8.67
C ASP A 236 20.62 2.81 8.84
N ALA A 237 21.33 3.92 9.02
CA ALA A 237 20.73 5.23 9.22
C ALA A 237 19.78 5.65 8.07
N TYR A 238 20.05 5.21 6.83
CA TYR A 238 19.22 5.52 5.68
C TYR A 238 17.79 4.98 5.84
N TRP A 239 17.69 3.72 6.28
CA TRP A 239 16.43 3.03 6.49
C TRP A 239 15.77 3.45 7.81
N ALA A 240 16.56 3.65 8.86
CA ALA A 240 16.06 4.06 10.17
C ALA A 240 15.33 5.41 10.13
N GLU A 241 15.74 6.33 9.25
CA GLU A 241 15.09 7.64 9.08
C GLU A 241 13.65 7.54 8.53
N ILE A 242 13.31 6.45 7.83
CA ILE A 242 11.98 6.21 7.26
C ILE A 242 11.23 5.05 7.94
N ASP A 243 11.78 4.49 9.03
CA ASP A 243 11.06 3.53 9.86
C ASP A 243 10.10 4.26 10.80
N ARG A 244 8.81 3.97 10.65
CA ARG A 244 7.70 4.55 11.44
C ARG A 244 7.10 3.55 12.42
N THR A 245 7.77 2.43 12.68
CA THR A 245 7.28 1.39 13.58
C THR A 245 7.11 1.91 15.01
N ALA A 246 8.09 2.67 15.52
CA ALA A 246 8.01 3.26 16.85
C ALA A 246 6.92 4.34 16.95
N ASP A 247 6.84 5.23 15.96
CA ASP A 247 5.81 6.27 15.88
C ASP A 247 4.40 5.65 15.83
N LEU A 248 4.23 4.62 14.99
CA LEU A 248 2.98 3.87 14.89
C LEU A 248 2.68 3.11 16.18
N ALA A 249 3.65 2.50 16.86
CA ALA A 249 3.42 1.82 18.14
C ALA A 249 3.04 2.80 19.27
N ALA A 250 3.50 4.05 19.23
CA ALA A 250 3.19 5.05 20.25
C ALA A 250 1.86 5.80 19.98
N SER A 251 1.43 5.90 18.73
CA SER A 251 0.31 6.76 18.33
C SER A 251 -1.03 6.39 18.99
N PRO A 252 -1.78 7.32 19.60
CA PRO A 252 -3.11 7.04 20.15
C PRO A 252 -4.22 7.04 19.09
N LEU A 253 -3.90 7.40 17.84
CA LEU A 253 -4.87 7.52 16.75
C LEU A 253 -5.47 6.15 16.40
N PRO A 254 -6.78 6.09 16.11
CA PRO A 254 -7.39 4.94 15.44
C PRO A 254 -6.76 4.71 14.07
N VAL A 255 -6.51 3.45 13.73
CA VAL A 255 -5.92 3.04 12.45
C VAL A 255 -6.79 1.99 11.77
N PHE A 256 -7.13 2.22 10.50
CA PHE A 256 -7.70 1.19 9.63
C PHE A 256 -6.59 0.60 8.74
N HIS A 257 -6.14 -0.58 9.11
CA HIS A 257 -5.18 -1.38 8.37
C HIS A 257 -5.92 -2.28 7.37
N LEU A 258 -5.42 -2.36 6.14
CA LEU A 258 -5.91 -3.30 5.13
C LEU A 258 -4.72 -3.87 4.37
N THR A 259 -4.68 -5.19 4.17
CA THR A 259 -3.67 -5.84 3.32
C THR A 259 -4.24 -7.09 2.65
N GLY A 260 -3.43 -7.73 1.81
CA GLY A 260 -3.77 -8.93 1.07
C GLY A 260 -2.80 -10.07 1.35
N TYR A 261 -3.26 -11.33 1.30
CA TYR A 261 -2.39 -12.50 1.45
C TYR A 261 -1.28 -12.58 0.38
N TYR A 262 -1.53 -12.02 -0.81
CA TYR A 262 -0.61 -12.03 -1.95
C TYR A 262 -0.02 -10.63 -2.23
N ASP A 263 -0.13 -9.70 -1.28
CA ASP A 263 0.49 -8.38 -1.36
C ASP A 263 1.95 -8.45 -0.91
N TYR A 264 2.87 -7.75 -1.58
CA TYR A 264 4.29 -7.79 -1.19
C TYR A 264 4.55 -7.12 0.17
N TYR A 265 3.65 -6.22 0.62
CA TYR A 265 3.67 -5.71 1.98
C TYR A 265 2.98 -6.63 3.00
N ALA A 266 2.44 -7.81 2.65
CA ALA A 266 1.63 -8.63 3.56
C ALA A 266 2.27 -8.80 4.95
N SER A 267 3.56 -9.15 4.99
CA SER A 267 4.32 -9.26 6.24
C SER A 267 4.47 -7.91 6.94
N GLY A 268 4.86 -6.86 6.21
CA GLY A 268 5.03 -5.51 6.74
C GLY A 268 3.75 -4.88 7.26
N SER A 269 2.62 -5.07 6.59
CA SER A 269 1.29 -4.62 7.03
C SER A 269 0.81 -5.39 8.25
N CYS A 270 1.05 -6.72 8.30
CA CYS A 270 0.81 -7.50 9.51
C CYS A 270 1.69 -7.00 10.66
N GLY A 271 2.95 -6.65 10.40
CA GLY A 271 3.87 -6.04 11.36
C GLY A 271 3.40 -4.68 11.88
N ALA A 272 2.89 -3.81 10.99
CA ALA A 272 2.33 -2.51 11.33
C ALA A 272 1.10 -2.62 12.25
N TYR A 273 0.23 -3.61 12.04
CA TYR A 273 -0.84 -3.92 12.98
C TYR A 273 -0.30 -4.55 14.27
N ALA A 274 0.67 -5.48 14.16
CA ALA A 274 1.20 -6.22 15.30
C ALA A 274 1.92 -5.32 16.32
N CYS A 275 2.61 -4.25 15.89
CA CYS A 275 3.34 -3.35 16.78
C CYS A 275 2.43 -2.51 17.71
N ARG A 276 1.14 -2.44 17.41
CA ARG A 276 0.13 -1.72 18.21
C ARG A 276 -0.13 -2.43 19.53
N SER A 277 -0.27 -1.67 20.62
CA SER A 277 -0.66 -2.17 21.94
C SER A 277 -2.08 -2.75 21.93
N LYS A 278 -2.46 -3.48 22.98
CA LYS A 278 -3.83 -4.02 23.12
C LYS A 278 -4.89 -2.91 23.18
N GLU A 279 -4.59 -1.82 23.89
CA GLU A 279 -5.47 -0.66 24.06
C GLU A 279 -5.65 0.10 22.75
N GLN A 280 -4.58 0.19 21.96
CA GLN A 280 -4.60 0.77 20.62
C GLN A 280 -5.38 -0.10 19.63
N LYS A 281 -5.12 -1.42 19.61
CA LYS A 281 -5.85 -2.39 18.76
C LYS A 281 -7.36 -2.39 19.03
N ALA A 282 -7.79 -2.05 20.24
CA ALA A 282 -9.21 -1.89 20.55
C ALA A 282 -9.88 -0.71 19.81
N LYS A 283 -9.09 0.19 19.21
CA LYS A 283 -9.53 1.31 18.37
C LYS A 283 -9.30 1.07 16.87
N ASP A 284 -8.51 0.05 16.53
CA ASP A 284 -8.10 -0.24 15.16
C ASP A 284 -9.06 -1.21 14.47
N PHE A 285 -9.06 -1.15 13.14
CA PHE A 285 -9.70 -2.14 12.27
C PHE A 285 -8.64 -2.75 11.35
N PHE A 286 -8.58 -4.08 11.26
CA PHE A 286 -7.61 -4.79 10.43
C PHE A 286 -8.35 -5.69 9.44
N VAL A 287 -8.10 -5.51 8.14
CA VAL A 287 -8.68 -6.32 7.07
C VAL A 287 -7.60 -7.07 6.31
N LEU A 288 -7.75 -8.39 6.17
CA LEU A 288 -6.84 -9.24 5.40
C LEU A 288 -7.63 -10.04 4.35
N GLY A 289 -7.53 -9.62 3.09
CA GLY A 289 -8.23 -10.26 1.97
C GLY A 289 -7.33 -11.16 1.11
N PRO A 290 -7.89 -11.93 0.17
CA PRO A 290 -7.12 -12.79 -0.75
C PRO A 290 -6.48 -12.00 -1.90
N TRP A 291 -6.12 -10.73 -1.66
CA TRP A 291 -5.69 -9.81 -2.71
C TRP A 291 -4.19 -9.81 -2.90
N LYS A 292 -3.78 -9.42 -4.12
CA LYS A 292 -2.44 -8.93 -4.42
C LYS A 292 -2.40 -7.41 -4.27
N HIS A 293 -1.25 -6.79 -4.52
CA HIS A 293 -1.11 -5.33 -4.37
C HIS A 293 -2.15 -4.57 -5.20
N ILE A 294 -2.28 -4.92 -6.49
CA ILE A 294 -3.28 -4.37 -7.41
C ILE A 294 -3.68 -5.46 -8.44
N PRO A 295 -4.98 -5.62 -8.78
CA PRO A 295 -6.14 -5.01 -8.13
C PRO A 295 -6.66 -5.84 -6.93
N TRP A 296 -7.52 -5.23 -6.11
CA TRP A 296 -8.18 -5.87 -4.96
C TRP A 296 -9.46 -6.59 -5.41
N GLU A 297 -9.28 -7.72 -6.07
CA GLU A 297 -10.36 -8.43 -6.76
C GLU A 297 -10.58 -9.84 -6.24
N ARG A 298 -11.69 -10.46 -6.63
CA ARG A 298 -11.95 -11.88 -6.33
C ARG A 298 -11.18 -12.85 -7.23
N TRP A 299 -10.63 -12.36 -8.35
CA TRP A 299 -9.95 -13.18 -9.35
C TRP A 299 -8.46 -12.92 -9.40
N HIS A 300 -7.69 -14.00 -9.47
CA HIS A 300 -6.26 -13.97 -9.68
C HIS A 300 -5.86 -15.06 -10.68
N GLY A 301 -5.61 -14.65 -11.93
CA GLY A 301 -5.50 -15.63 -13.02
C GLY A 301 -6.80 -16.43 -13.13
N ASP A 302 -6.67 -17.75 -13.11
CA ASP A 302 -7.81 -18.68 -13.20
C ASP A 302 -8.49 -18.97 -11.84
N PHE A 303 -7.97 -18.42 -10.74
CA PHE A 303 -8.54 -18.63 -9.41
C PHE A 303 -9.62 -17.58 -9.09
N ASP A 304 -10.85 -18.03 -8.77
CA ASP A 304 -11.96 -17.19 -8.26
C ASP A 304 -12.25 -17.53 -6.79
N PHE A 305 -12.04 -16.56 -5.90
CA PHE A 305 -12.34 -16.68 -4.47
C PHE A 305 -13.82 -16.45 -4.12
N GLY A 306 -14.67 -16.22 -5.13
CA GLY A 306 -16.10 -15.98 -4.98
C GLY A 306 -16.44 -14.50 -4.79
N SER A 307 -17.68 -14.12 -5.09
CA SER A 307 -18.12 -12.71 -5.08
C SER A 307 -17.87 -11.98 -3.75
N SER A 308 -17.90 -12.70 -2.63
CA SER A 308 -17.65 -12.12 -1.31
C SER A 308 -16.21 -11.65 -1.11
N ALA A 309 -15.24 -12.12 -1.91
CA ALA A 309 -13.83 -11.73 -1.82
C ALA A 309 -13.55 -10.29 -2.28
N ARG A 310 -14.54 -9.60 -2.86
CA ARG A 310 -14.48 -8.17 -3.22
C ARG A 310 -15.54 -7.38 -2.42
N PRO A 311 -15.32 -7.12 -1.12
CA PRO A 311 -16.18 -6.24 -0.36
C PRO A 311 -16.05 -4.80 -0.87
N ASP A 312 -17.06 -3.96 -0.60
CA ASP A 312 -16.99 -2.52 -0.84
C ASP A 312 -16.06 -1.86 0.21
N THR A 313 -14.76 -1.86 -0.08
CA THR A 313 -13.72 -1.32 0.81
C THR A 313 -13.87 0.19 1.01
N ASP A 314 -14.37 0.92 0.02
CA ASP A 314 -14.62 2.36 0.10
C ASP A 314 -15.77 2.66 1.09
N ALA A 315 -16.85 1.87 1.07
CA ALA A 315 -17.93 1.99 2.03
C ALA A 315 -17.49 1.63 3.45
N LEU A 316 -16.67 0.57 3.62
CA LEU A 316 -16.08 0.22 4.92
C LEU A 316 -15.22 1.37 5.47
N LEU A 317 -14.39 1.98 4.62
CA LEU A 317 -13.57 3.13 5.00
C LEU A 317 -14.43 4.30 5.46
N CYS A 318 -15.46 4.67 4.69
CA CYS A 318 -16.36 5.77 5.05
C CYS A 318 -17.10 5.49 6.37
N GLU A 319 -17.67 4.30 6.54
CA GLU A 319 -18.38 3.93 7.77
C GLU A 319 -17.47 4.03 9.00
N TRP A 320 -16.25 3.52 8.88
CA TRP A 320 -15.26 3.56 9.95
C TRP A 320 -14.84 4.99 10.29
N LEU A 321 -14.47 5.80 9.29
CA LEU A 321 -14.07 7.20 9.48
C LEU A 321 -15.19 8.04 10.10
N GLU A 322 -16.43 7.86 9.64
CA GLU A 322 -17.59 8.57 10.20
C GLU A 322 -17.78 8.30 11.69
N ALA A 323 -17.43 7.10 12.18
CA ALA A 323 -17.45 6.78 13.60
C ALA A 323 -16.29 7.44 14.37
N GLN A 324 -15.08 7.49 13.80
CA GLN A 324 -13.95 8.17 14.44
C GLN A 324 -14.17 9.69 14.55
N LEU A 325 -14.85 10.28 13.58
CA LEU A 325 -15.11 11.73 13.51
C LEU A 325 -16.26 12.20 14.41
N ASN A 326 -17.16 11.28 14.79
CA ASN A 326 -18.36 11.57 15.58
C ASN A 326 -18.45 10.67 16.82
N PRO A 327 -18.20 11.20 18.04
CA PRO A 327 -18.22 10.39 19.27
C PRO A 327 -19.61 9.80 19.62
N LYS A 328 -20.68 10.25 18.96
CA LYS A 328 -22.03 9.69 19.12
C LYS A 328 -22.28 8.47 18.24
N ARG A 329 -21.39 8.17 17.29
CA ARG A 329 -21.50 7.04 16.37
C ARG A 329 -20.57 5.94 16.81
N THR A 330 -21.09 4.72 16.88
CA THR A 330 -20.31 3.51 17.14
C THR A 330 -20.14 2.74 15.83
N SER A 331 -18.97 2.14 15.63
CA SER A 331 -18.70 1.25 14.49
C SER A 331 -18.54 -0.19 14.99
N LYS A 332 -19.00 -1.15 14.18
CA LYS A 332 -18.70 -2.57 14.38
C LYS A 332 -17.42 -3.00 13.64
N LEU A 333 -16.83 -2.10 12.86
CA LEU A 333 -15.61 -2.33 12.09
C LEU A 333 -14.41 -2.14 13.01
N MET A 334 -14.18 -3.10 13.89
CA MET A 334 -13.09 -3.10 14.89
C MET A 334 -12.48 -4.51 14.97
N GLY A 335 -11.25 -4.61 15.46
CA GLY A 335 -10.54 -5.90 15.53
C GLY A 335 -10.13 -6.37 14.14
N ALA A 336 -10.01 -7.68 13.95
CA ALA A 336 -9.56 -8.30 12.70
C ALA A 336 -10.73 -8.90 11.91
N ARG A 337 -10.74 -8.66 10.60
CA ARG A 337 -11.60 -9.32 9.62
C ARG A 337 -10.72 -9.93 8.52
N TYR A 338 -10.73 -11.24 8.38
CA TYR A 338 -9.84 -11.93 7.45
C TYR A 338 -10.59 -12.93 6.57
N PHE A 339 -10.10 -13.12 5.35
CA PHE A 339 -10.72 -14.03 4.39
C PHE A 339 -10.10 -15.43 4.51
N LEU A 340 -10.87 -16.39 5.02
CA LEU A 340 -10.42 -17.77 5.13
C LEU A 340 -10.44 -18.44 3.75
N MET A 341 -9.30 -18.42 3.06
CA MET A 341 -9.10 -19.14 1.79
C MET A 341 -9.30 -20.66 1.96
N GLY A 342 -9.74 -21.33 0.91
CA GLY A 342 -10.17 -22.73 0.94
C GLY A 342 -11.65 -22.86 1.35
N ALA A 343 -12.07 -22.21 2.43
CA ALA A 343 -13.49 -22.06 2.77
C ALA A 343 -14.17 -20.92 2.01
N ASN A 344 -13.38 -19.96 1.51
CA ASN A 344 -13.79 -18.75 0.79
C ASN A 344 -14.85 -17.92 1.52
N LYS A 345 -14.59 -17.66 2.81
CA LYS A 345 -15.51 -16.92 3.70
C LYS A 345 -14.76 -15.92 4.57
N TRP A 346 -15.38 -14.77 4.78
CA TRP A 346 -14.92 -13.80 5.78
C TRP A 346 -15.14 -14.34 7.20
N GLN A 347 -14.12 -14.16 8.03
CA GLN A 347 -14.14 -14.41 9.47
C GLN A 347 -13.81 -13.12 10.21
N THR A 348 -14.14 -13.09 11.49
CA THR A 348 -13.83 -11.98 12.39
C THR A 348 -13.19 -12.51 13.67
N ALA A 349 -12.19 -11.79 14.18
CA ALA A 349 -11.52 -12.08 15.44
C ALA A 349 -11.24 -10.75 16.18
N PRO A 350 -11.09 -10.75 17.53
CA PRO A 350 -10.78 -9.53 18.27
C PRO A 350 -9.36 -9.00 17.98
N SER A 351 -8.47 -9.84 17.45
CA SER A 351 -7.10 -9.49 17.07
C SER A 351 -6.62 -10.36 15.91
N TRP A 352 -5.51 -9.95 15.31
CA TRP A 352 -4.72 -10.75 14.37
C TRP A 352 -3.31 -11.00 14.94
N PRO A 353 -2.80 -12.25 14.92
CA PRO A 353 -3.53 -13.48 14.60
C PRO A 353 -4.75 -13.72 15.52
N PRO A 354 -5.71 -14.58 15.11
CA PRO A 354 -6.83 -14.93 15.97
C PRO A 354 -6.34 -15.51 17.30
N PRO A 355 -6.92 -15.15 18.46
CA PRO A 355 -6.45 -15.61 19.78
C PRO A 355 -6.40 -17.13 19.95
N GLU A 356 -7.25 -17.86 19.22
CA GLU A 356 -7.31 -19.32 19.20
C GLU A 356 -6.24 -19.97 18.31
N ALA A 357 -5.46 -19.19 17.57
CA ALA A 357 -4.39 -19.72 16.74
C ALA A 357 -3.32 -20.40 17.60
N ALA A 358 -3.04 -21.66 17.31
CA ALA A 358 -1.98 -22.43 17.95
C ALA A 358 -0.88 -22.74 16.94
N GLU A 359 0.35 -22.36 17.27
CA GLU A 359 1.51 -22.79 16.51
C GLU A 359 1.60 -24.32 16.58
N THR A 360 1.66 -24.97 15.41
CA THR A 360 1.83 -26.41 15.36
C THR A 360 2.91 -26.78 14.38
N SER A 361 3.98 -27.39 14.89
CA SER A 361 5.12 -27.80 14.07
C SER A 361 4.75 -28.94 13.12
N PHE A 362 5.31 -28.86 11.92
CA PHE A 362 5.38 -29.95 10.95
C PHE A 362 6.85 -30.15 10.58
N TYR A 363 7.37 -31.35 10.75
CA TYR A 363 8.76 -31.72 10.49
C TYR A 363 8.90 -32.34 9.10
N LEU A 364 9.95 -31.93 8.38
CA LEU A 364 10.37 -32.48 7.09
C LEU A 364 10.87 -33.92 7.26
N ARG A 365 10.47 -34.82 6.36
CA ARG A 365 10.88 -36.23 6.33
C ARG A 365 11.09 -36.74 4.91
N SER A 366 12.10 -37.57 4.73
CA SER A 366 12.46 -38.26 3.49
C SER A 366 13.42 -39.41 3.79
N ASP A 367 13.59 -40.31 2.84
CA ASP A 367 14.67 -41.31 2.81
C ASP A 367 15.87 -40.80 1.98
N GLY A 368 16.00 -39.48 1.84
CA GLY A 368 17.09 -38.79 1.11
C GLY A 368 16.78 -38.48 -0.36
N ALA A 369 15.51 -38.57 -0.76
CA ALA A 369 15.06 -38.34 -2.12
C ALA A 369 13.85 -37.38 -2.21
N ALA A 370 13.81 -36.32 -1.40
CA ALA A 370 12.71 -35.35 -1.40
C ALA A 370 12.69 -34.42 -2.63
N ASN A 371 13.70 -34.49 -3.50
CA ASN A 371 13.82 -33.63 -4.66
C ASN A 371 12.66 -33.85 -5.67
N SER A 372 12.13 -32.76 -6.23
CA SER A 372 11.00 -32.72 -7.18
C SER A 372 9.65 -33.18 -6.61
N CYS A 373 8.55 -33.01 -7.35
CA CYS A 373 7.25 -33.55 -6.96
C CYS A 373 7.17 -35.09 -7.00
N PHE A 374 8.16 -35.76 -7.57
CA PHE A 374 8.25 -37.22 -7.64
C PHE A 374 9.07 -37.83 -6.49
N GLY A 375 9.61 -36.98 -5.61
CA GLY A 375 10.36 -37.40 -4.44
C GLY A 375 9.50 -38.02 -3.34
N ASP A 376 10.16 -38.42 -2.25
CA ASP A 376 9.56 -39.09 -1.11
C ASP A 376 9.24 -38.17 0.10
N GLY A 377 9.43 -36.86 -0.10
CA GLY A 377 9.29 -35.83 0.92
C GLY A 377 7.89 -35.78 1.54
N LYS A 378 7.83 -35.72 2.87
CA LYS A 378 6.59 -35.67 3.66
C LYS A 378 6.70 -34.69 4.82
N LEU A 379 5.55 -34.17 5.25
CA LEU A 379 5.41 -33.42 6.49
C LEU A 379 4.78 -34.30 7.57
N THR A 380 5.38 -34.30 8.77
CA THR A 380 4.92 -35.13 9.90
C THR A 380 4.83 -34.33 11.19
N ARG A 381 4.09 -34.84 12.19
CA ARG A 381 4.00 -34.22 13.53
C ARG A 381 5.13 -34.62 14.47
N GLU A 382 5.88 -35.65 14.12
CA GLU A 382 6.90 -36.23 14.99
C GLU A 382 8.30 -35.83 14.55
N SER A 383 9.08 -35.30 15.48
CA SER A 383 10.49 -35.03 15.26
C SER A 383 11.29 -36.34 15.30
N ALA A 384 11.97 -36.66 14.22
CA ALA A 384 13.07 -37.62 14.23
C ALA A 384 13.97 -37.34 13.03
N LEU A 385 15.20 -37.85 13.13
CA LEU A 385 16.22 -37.65 12.13
C LEU A 385 15.95 -38.56 10.93
N GLY A 386 16.03 -38.00 9.73
CA GLY A 386 15.99 -38.72 8.45
C GLY A 386 17.33 -38.61 7.73
N ALA A 387 17.42 -39.18 6.53
CA ALA A 387 18.56 -38.95 5.64
C ALA A 387 18.55 -37.50 5.12
N PRO A 388 19.71 -36.89 4.86
CA PRO A 388 19.75 -35.54 4.28
C PRO A 388 19.36 -35.58 2.80
N ASP A 389 18.51 -34.64 2.39
CA ASP A 389 18.27 -34.33 0.97
C ASP A 389 19.34 -33.36 0.48
N ASN A 390 19.88 -33.60 -0.72
CA ASN A 390 20.93 -32.77 -1.31
C ASN A 390 20.43 -32.12 -2.60
N PHE A 391 20.81 -30.88 -2.84
CA PHE A 391 20.53 -30.18 -4.10
C PHE A 391 21.72 -29.28 -4.47
N VAL A 392 21.81 -28.95 -5.75
CA VAL A 392 22.77 -27.98 -6.27
C VAL A 392 22.02 -26.70 -6.56
N TYR A 393 22.54 -25.58 -6.06
CA TYR A 393 22.06 -24.25 -6.40
C TYR A 393 23.04 -23.58 -7.37
N ASP A 394 22.55 -23.25 -8.55
CA ASP A 394 23.28 -22.51 -9.57
C ASP A 394 22.67 -21.10 -9.72
N PRO A 395 23.40 -20.03 -9.35
CA PRO A 395 22.93 -18.66 -9.53
C PRO A 395 22.63 -18.26 -10.98
N GLU A 396 23.20 -18.94 -11.99
CA GLU A 396 22.91 -18.67 -13.41
C GLU A 396 21.54 -19.25 -13.82
N VAL A 397 21.02 -20.22 -13.07
CA VAL A 397 19.73 -20.87 -13.29
C VAL A 397 18.89 -20.82 -12.00
N PRO A 398 18.48 -19.61 -11.55
CA PRO A 398 17.72 -19.49 -10.33
C PRO A 398 16.34 -20.15 -10.49
N THR A 399 15.83 -20.73 -9.41
CA THR A 399 14.44 -21.16 -9.35
C THR A 399 13.54 -19.93 -9.52
N LEU A 400 12.73 -19.91 -10.58
CA LEU A 400 11.75 -18.84 -10.76
C LEU A 400 10.72 -18.91 -9.63
N ALA A 401 10.24 -17.79 -9.10
CA ALA A 401 9.22 -17.79 -8.06
C ALA A 401 7.90 -17.24 -8.62
N PRO A 402 7.14 -18.02 -9.43
CA PRO A 402 5.86 -17.55 -9.94
C PRO A 402 4.83 -17.60 -8.80
N GLY A 403 4.13 -16.49 -8.54
CA GLY A 403 3.13 -16.43 -7.46
C GLY A 403 3.62 -15.79 -6.16
N GLY A 404 2.96 -16.17 -5.07
CA GLY A 404 3.25 -15.66 -3.74
C GLY A 404 2.89 -14.18 -3.60
N ASN A 405 3.72 -13.43 -2.89
CA ASN A 405 3.50 -12.02 -2.60
C ASN A 405 3.99 -11.08 -3.71
N GLN A 406 4.28 -11.58 -4.91
CA GLN A 406 4.82 -10.77 -6.00
C GLN A 406 3.72 -9.92 -6.66
N PRO A 407 3.95 -8.63 -6.99
CA PRO A 407 2.91 -7.65 -7.37
C PRO A 407 1.96 -8.07 -8.49
N VAL A 408 2.47 -8.83 -9.47
CA VAL A 408 1.69 -9.24 -10.65
C VAL A 408 0.91 -10.52 -10.38
N TRP A 409 1.38 -11.33 -9.45
CA TRP A 409 0.96 -12.69 -9.24
C TRP A 409 0.07 -12.81 -8.01
N GLY A 410 -0.64 -13.93 -7.90
CA GLY A 410 -1.45 -14.27 -6.73
C GLY A 410 -1.26 -15.74 -6.42
N PRO A 411 -2.32 -16.51 -6.12
CA PRO A 411 -2.21 -17.96 -6.15
C PRO A 411 -1.73 -18.41 -7.55
N VAL A 412 -0.74 -19.29 -7.58
CA VAL A 412 -0.21 -19.91 -8.80
C VAL A 412 -0.07 -21.40 -8.55
N ASP A 413 -0.42 -22.19 -9.56
CA ASP A 413 -0.11 -23.61 -9.58
C ASP A 413 1.39 -23.81 -9.83
N LEU A 414 2.09 -24.37 -8.84
CA LEU A 414 3.53 -24.64 -8.92
C LEU A 414 3.84 -25.98 -9.60
N LEU A 415 2.83 -26.79 -9.95
CA LEU A 415 3.04 -28.10 -10.58
C LEU A 415 3.92 -28.03 -11.85
N PRO A 416 3.75 -27.06 -12.78
CA PRO A 416 4.60 -26.96 -13.97
C PRO A 416 6.08 -26.76 -13.64
N GLN A 417 6.38 -26.07 -12.54
CA GLN A 417 7.76 -25.87 -12.08
C GLN A 417 8.33 -27.10 -11.39
N GLN A 418 7.49 -27.87 -10.66
CA GLN A 418 7.96 -29.02 -9.88
C GLN A 418 8.19 -30.28 -10.73
N GLN A 419 7.62 -30.32 -11.95
CA GLN A 419 7.76 -31.42 -12.91
C GLN A 419 8.92 -31.26 -13.90
N GLY A 420 9.40 -30.04 -14.11
CA GLY A 420 10.55 -29.73 -14.98
C GLY A 420 11.85 -29.72 -14.20
#